data_AF-A0A174V5B6-F1
#
_entry.id   AF-A0A174V5B6-F1
#
_cell.length_a   1.000
_cell.length_b   1.000
_cell.length_c   1.000
_cell.angle_alpha   90.00
_cell.angle_beta   90.00
_cell.angle_gamma   90.00
#
_symmetry.space_group_name_H-M   'P 1'
#
loop_
_entity.id
_entity.type
_entity.pdbx_description
1 polymer ?
#
loop_
_entity_poly.entity_id
_entity_poly.type
_entity_poly.pdbx_seq_one_letter_code
_entity_poly.pdbx_strand_id
1 'polypeptide(L)'
;MRREHKIRVWRCIAFVGLFLCFLLGLGVGAHAQNANDILGKAAAAYENSNGISASFTMFTRSAGQNAGESFEGTIQMKGDKFTLVTPDALTWFNGTTQWTYVERNDEVNVTNPTGEELQFTNPALLLNSYKKGFTAAYKGESTAPNGKAAYDVELTPKKKGDIVKVELQIEKYSNFPARITVTSKNGVSSTIQISQLKTGINQPDRFFVFNEGDYPDVEVIDLR
;
A
#
# COMPACT_ATOMS: atom_id res chain seq x y z
N MET A 1 64.65 -8.32 36.32
CA MET A 1 63.72 -7.16 36.36
C MET A 1 63.43 -6.51 35.00
N ARG A 2 64.40 -6.32 34.09
CA ARG A 2 64.18 -5.59 32.82
C ARG A 2 63.37 -6.35 31.74
N ARG A 3 63.32 -7.70 31.80
CA ARG A 3 62.57 -8.57 30.85
C ARG A 3 61.07 -8.64 31.18
N GLU A 4 60.73 -8.73 32.46
CA GLU A 4 59.36 -8.72 33.01
C GLU A 4 58.61 -7.41 32.68
N HIS A 5 59.29 -6.27 32.75
CA HIS A 5 58.73 -4.96 32.38
C HIS A 5 58.39 -4.85 30.89
N LYS A 6 59.23 -5.39 29.99
CA LYS A 6 58.95 -5.39 28.54
C LYS A 6 57.72 -6.24 28.19
N ILE A 7 57.52 -7.37 28.88
CA ILE A 7 56.39 -8.28 28.63
C ILE A 7 55.06 -7.68 29.16
N ARG A 8 55.07 -6.97 30.30
CA ARG A 8 53.88 -6.26 30.81
C ARG A 8 53.49 -5.06 29.94
N VAL A 9 54.46 -4.30 29.43
CA VAL A 9 54.19 -3.16 28.52
C VAL A 9 53.65 -3.64 27.18
N TRP A 10 54.13 -4.77 26.64
CA TRP A 10 53.62 -5.32 25.39
C TRP A 10 52.20 -5.89 25.50
N ARG A 11 51.83 -6.43 26.68
CA ARG A 11 50.46 -6.89 26.98
C ARG A 11 49.47 -5.73 27.18
N CYS A 12 49.90 -4.58 27.69
CA CYS A 12 49.06 -3.38 27.77
C CYS A 12 48.89 -2.69 26.40
N ILE A 13 49.92 -2.67 25.55
CA ILE A 13 49.84 -2.10 24.19
C ILE A 13 48.97 -2.98 23.28
N ALA A 14 49.00 -4.31 23.44
CA ALA A 14 48.11 -5.23 22.72
C ALA A 14 46.62 -5.10 23.12
N PHE A 15 46.33 -4.74 24.38
CA PHE A 15 44.94 -4.52 24.84
C PHE A 15 44.40 -3.12 24.49
N VAL A 16 45.24 -2.09 24.42
CA VAL A 16 44.84 -0.74 23.98
C VAL A 16 44.66 -0.69 22.44
N GLY A 17 45.39 -1.50 21.68
CA GLY A 17 45.19 -1.63 20.23
C GLY A 17 43.92 -2.38 19.83
N LEU A 18 43.51 -3.39 20.61
CA LEU A 18 42.30 -4.18 20.33
C LEU A 18 41.00 -3.42 20.68
N PHE A 19 41.06 -2.44 21.59
CA PHE A 19 39.91 -1.59 21.94
C PHE A 19 39.74 -0.39 20.98
N LEU A 20 40.80 0.05 20.31
CA LEU A 20 40.74 1.15 19.34
C LEU A 20 40.24 0.72 17.94
N CYS A 21 40.35 -0.57 17.59
CA CYS A 21 39.78 -1.10 16.34
C CYS A 21 38.26 -1.36 16.40
N PHE A 22 37.64 -1.30 17.59
CA PHE A 22 36.19 -1.41 17.75
C PHE A 22 35.46 -0.06 17.73
N LEU A 23 36.21 1.05 17.68
CA LEU A 23 35.71 2.43 17.64
C LEU A 23 35.80 3.08 16.26
N LEU A 24 36.38 2.39 15.26
CA LEU A 24 36.05 2.65 13.86
C LEU A 24 34.67 2.03 13.61
N GLY A 25 33.67 2.73 14.14
CA GLY A 25 32.29 2.42 14.00
C GLY A 25 32.01 1.99 12.56
N LEU A 26 31.31 0.87 12.47
CA LEU A 26 30.30 0.70 11.45
C LEU A 26 29.63 2.07 11.28
N GLY A 27 30.07 2.83 10.29
CA GLY A 27 29.17 3.67 9.54
C GLY A 27 28.16 2.68 8.99
N VAL A 28 27.16 2.33 9.81
CA VAL A 28 25.85 2.04 9.30
C VAL A 28 25.56 3.33 8.56
N GLY A 29 25.89 3.36 7.26
CA GLY A 29 25.42 4.41 6.40
C GLY A 29 23.95 4.48 6.75
N ALA A 30 23.52 5.62 7.26
CA ALA A 30 22.12 5.94 7.22
C ALA A 30 21.81 5.89 5.73
N HIS A 31 21.42 4.70 5.24
CA HIS A 31 20.77 4.57 3.96
C HIS A 31 19.58 5.48 4.14
N ALA A 32 19.69 6.69 3.59
CA ALA A 32 18.57 7.61 3.52
C ALA A 32 17.45 6.78 2.91
N GLN A 33 16.42 6.50 3.70
CA GLN A 33 15.36 5.61 3.27
C GLN A 33 14.81 6.18 1.96
N ASN A 34 14.98 5.41 0.90
CA ASN A 34 14.60 5.84 -0.43
C ASN A 34 13.13 5.47 -0.61
N ALA A 35 12.29 6.45 -0.97
CA ALA A 35 10.89 6.20 -1.27
C ALA A 35 10.73 5.07 -2.31
N ASN A 36 11.63 4.98 -3.28
CA ASN A 36 11.59 3.93 -4.28
C ASN A 36 11.83 2.53 -3.70
N ASP A 37 12.70 2.40 -2.69
CA ASP A 37 12.99 1.13 -2.03
C ASP A 37 11.82 0.71 -1.13
N ILE A 38 11.21 1.67 -0.42
CA ILE A 38 10.00 1.43 0.40
C ILE A 38 8.86 0.95 -0.50
N LEU A 39 8.58 1.66 -1.59
CA LEU A 39 7.52 1.29 -2.53
C LEU A 39 7.82 -0.03 -3.24
N GLY A 40 9.09 -0.30 -3.56
CA GLY A 40 9.52 -1.57 -4.13
C GLY A 40 9.32 -2.76 -3.19
N LYS A 41 9.59 -2.59 -1.89
CA LYS A 41 9.28 -3.60 -0.87
C LYS A 41 7.78 -3.81 -0.71
N ALA A 42 6.98 -2.75 -0.78
CA ALA A 42 5.53 -2.83 -0.70
C ALA A 42 4.94 -3.60 -1.90
N ALA A 43 5.42 -3.29 -3.11
CA ALA A 43 5.10 -4.05 -4.33
C ALA A 43 5.44 -5.54 -4.17
N ALA A 44 6.67 -5.86 -3.75
CA ALA A 44 7.10 -7.23 -3.55
C ALA A 44 6.29 -7.97 -2.46
N ALA A 45 5.90 -7.28 -1.39
CA ALA A 45 5.05 -7.87 -0.35
C ALA A 45 3.66 -8.24 -0.89
N TYR A 46 3.09 -7.39 -1.75
CA TYR A 46 1.84 -7.70 -2.44
C TYR A 46 1.99 -8.88 -3.39
N GLU A 47 3.01 -8.89 -4.26
CA GLU A 47 3.24 -9.96 -5.24
C GLU A 47 3.43 -11.32 -4.57
N ASN A 48 4.13 -11.34 -3.44
CA ASN A 48 4.39 -12.57 -2.67
C ASN A 48 3.28 -12.92 -1.66
N SER A 49 2.17 -12.17 -1.63
CA SER A 49 1.11 -12.35 -0.63
C SER A 49 0.31 -13.65 -0.79
N ASN A 50 0.30 -14.24 -2.00
CA ASN A 50 -0.57 -15.37 -2.35
C ASN A 50 -2.05 -15.17 -1.95
N GLY A 51 -2.57 -13.97 -2.20
CA GLY A 51 -3.94 -13.59 -1.91
C GLY A 51 -4.08 -12.81 -0.61
N ILE A 52 -4.88 -11.74 -0.67
CA ILE A 52 -5.11 -10.78 0.41
C ILE A 52 -6.60 -10.74 0.73
N SER A 53 -6.92 -10.51 2.00
CA SER A 53 -8.22 -10.05 2.48
C SER A 53 -8.00 -8.90 3.45
N ALA A 54 -8.73 -7.80 3.30
CA ALA A 54 -8.60 -6.64 4.17
C ALA A 54 -9.95 -5.92 4.33
N SER A 55 -10.11 -5.26 5.46
CA SER A 55 -11.18 -4.30 5.72
C SER A 55 -10.62 -2.89 5.55
N PHE A 56 -11.46 -1.93 5.21
CA PHE A 56 -11.04 -0.53 5.14
C PHE A 56 -12.16 0.42 5.54
N THR A 57 -11.75 1.62 5.96
CA THR A 57 -12.65 2.77 6.12
C THR A 57 -12.19 3.85 5.15
N MET A 58 -13.12 4.35 4.32
CA MET A 58 -12.89 5.47 3.44
C MET A 58 -13.50 6.74 4.03
N PHE A 59 -12.76 7.84 3.95
CA PHE A 59 -13.20 9.17 4.37
C PHE A 59 -13.03 10.13 3.20
N THR A 60 -14.05 10.91 2.88
CA THR A 60 -13.97 11.97 1.87
C THR A 60 -14.22 13.31 2.53
N ARG A 61 -13.30 14.25 2.34
CA ARG A 61 -13.39 15.60 2.91
C ARG A 61 -13.23 16.65 1.82
N SER A 62 -14.18 17.57 1.74
CA SER A 62 -14.11 18.74 0.86
C SER A 62 -13.35 19.91 1.51
N ALA A 63 -12.70 20.72 0.70
CA ALA A 63 -12.06 21.94 1.15
C ALA A 63 -13.07 22.86 1.86
N GLY A 64 -12.72 23.32 3.07
CA GLY A 64 -13.58 24.22 3.86
C GLY A 64 -14.72 23.55 4.62
N GLN A 65 -14.88 22.22 4.54
CA GLN A 65 -15.86 21.50 5.36
C GLN A 65 -15.21 20.82 6.58
N ASN A 66 -15.91 20.90 7.71
CA ASN A 66 -15.50 20.30 8.98
C ASN A 66 -15.91 18.82 9.09
N ALA A 67 -17.01 18.43 8.44
CA ALA A 67 -17.47 17.05 8.37
C ALA A 67 -17.25 16.51 6.95
N GLY A 68 -16.80 15.26 6.87
CA GLY A 68 -16.68 14.49 5.63
C GLY A 68 -17.64 13.31 5.63
N GLU A 69 -17.80 12.67 4.48
CA GLU A 69 -18.51 11.40 4.37
C GLU A 69 -17.56 10.24 4.68
N SER A 70 -18.09 9.16 5.25
CA SER A 70 -17.30 7.95 5.49
C SER A 70 -18.11 6.70 5.30
N PHE A 71 -17.47 5.65 4.81
CA PHE A 71 -18.04 4.31 4.77
C PHE A 71 -16.98 3.25 5.00
N GLU A 72 -17.42 2.06 5.37
CA GLU A 72 -16.57 0.88 5.52
C GLU A 72 -16.78 -0.07 4.36
N GLY A 73 -15.74 -0.83 4.03
CA GLY A 73 -15.80 -1.85 2.99
C GLY A 73 -14.78 -2.95 3.22
N THR A 74 -14.85 -3.97 2.36
CA THR A 74 -13.88 -5.06 2.35
C THR A 74 -13.36 -5.28 0.94
N ILE A 75 -12.11 -5.70 0.86
CA ILE A 75 -11.46 -6.03 -0.40
C ILE A 75 -10.75 -7.38 -0.28
N GLN A 76 -10.86 -8.19 -1.32
CA GLN A 76 -10.08 -9.41 -1.47
C GLN A 76 -9.36 -9.38 -2.81
N MET A 77 -8.09 -9.77 -2.83
CA MET A 77 -7.27 -9.62 -4.03
C MET A 77 -6.36 -10.82 -4.22
N LYS A 78 -6.04 -11.17 -5.47
CA LYS A 78 -4.99 -12.13 -5.82
C LYS A 78 -4.43 -11.81 -7.20
N GLY A 79 -3.14 -11.44 -7.26
CA GLY A 79 -2.56 -10.87 -8.48
C GLY A 79 -3.32 -9.59 -8.86
N ASP A 80 -3.79 -9.51 -10.10
CA ASP A 80 -4.56 -8.36 -10.58
C ASP A 80 -6.08 -8.48 -10.30
N LYS A 81 -6.53 -9.63 -9.81
CA LYS A 81 -7.95 -9.93 -9.57
C LYS A 81 -8.39 -9.39 -8.22
N PHE A 82 -9.63 -8.92 -8.12
CA PHE A 82 -10.19 -8.48 -6.85
C PHE A 82 -11.71 -8.66 -6.75
N THR A 83 -12.18 -8.72 -5.50
CA THR A 83 -13.56 -8.37 -5.17
C THR A 83 -13.57 -7.21 -4.19
N LEU A 84 -14.53 -6.31 -4.36
CA LEU A 84 -14.70 -5.12 -3.53
C LEU A 84 -16.16 -5.05 -3.07
N VAL A 85 -16.36 -4.92 -1.77
CA VAL A 85 -17.68 -4.76 -1.16
C VAL A 85 -17.72 -3.41 -0.47
N THR A 86 -18.71 -2.61 -0.85
CA THR A 86 -19.04 -1.31 -0.27
C THR A 86 -20.54 -1.27 0.04
N PRO A 87 -21.05 -0.26 0.77
CA PRO A 87 -22.49 -0.16 1.02
C PRO A 87 -23.32 0.04 -0.25
N ASP A 88 -22.74 0.62 -1.31
CA ASP A 88 -23.47 0.91 -2.55
C ASP A 88 -23.37 -0.20 -3.60
N ALA A 89 -22.32 -1.02 -3.55
CA ALA A 89 -22.04 -1.98 -4.62
C ALA A 89 -21.14 -3.15 -4.20
N LEU A 90 -21.35 -4.28 -4.90
CA LEU A 90 -20.42 -5.41 -4.95
C LEU A 90 -19.74 -5.44 -6.31
N THR A 91 -18.41 -5.52 -6.33
CA THR A 91 -17.63 -5.55 -7.57
C THR A 91 -16.74 -6.79 -7.62
N TRP A 92 -16.67 -7.41 -8.79
CA TRP A 92 -15.74 -8.49 -9.13
C TRP A 92 -14.91 -8.07 -10.32
N PHE A 93 -13.62 -8.40 -10.30
CA PHE A 93 -12.72 -8.20 -11.41
C PHE A 93 -11.78 -9.40 -11.56
N ASN A 94 -11.83 -10.05 -12.72
CA ASN A 94 -11.08 -11.29 -12.95
C ASN A 94 -9.69 -11.07 -13.60
N GLY A 95 -9.26 -9.82 -13.76
CA GLY A 95 -8.05 -9.44 -14.49
C GLY A 95 -8.34 -8.82 -15.87
N THR A 96 -9.56 -8.97 -16.38
CA THR A 96 -9.98 -8.42 -17.68
C THR A 96 -11.36 -7.77 -17.60
N THR A 97 -12.35 -8.51 -17.12
CA THR A 97 -13.74 -8.06 -17.05
C THR A 97 -14.09 -7.69 -15.61
N GLN A 98 -14.79 -6.57 -15.47
CA GLN A 98 -15.35 -6.10 -14.21
C GLN A 98 -16.87 -6.23 -14.24
N TRP A 99 -17.43 -6.76 -13.16
CA TRP A 99 -18.86 -6.77 -12.88
C TRP A 99 -19.11 -5.93 -11.65
N THR A 100 -20.06 -5.00 -11.72
CA THR A 100 -20.48 -4.19 -10.58
C THR A 100 -21.98 -4.36 -10.39
N TYR A 101 -22.35 -5.06 -9.32
CA TYR A 101 -23.73 -5.19 -8.87
C TYR A 101 -24.11 -4.02 -7.97
N VAL A 102 -25.20 -3.33 -8.32
CA VAL A 102 -25.77 -2.21 -7.57
C VAL A 102 -27.11 -2.66 -7.00
N GLU A 103 -27.12 -3.03 -5.72
CA GLU A 103 -28.28 -3.65 -5.04
C GLU A 103 -29.54 -2.78 -5.12
N ARG A 104 -29.41 -1.45 -5.05
CA ARG A 104 -30.57 -0.54 -5.14
C ARG A 104 -31.35 -0.62 -6.44
N ASN A 105 -30.68 -1.00 -7.53
CA ASN A 105 -31.26 -1.06 -8.87
C ASN A 105 -31.49 -2.50 -9.34
N ASP A 106 -30.99 -3.48 -8.58
CA ASP A 106 -30.89 -4.87 -8.97
C ASP A 106 -30.27 -5.05 -10.37
N GLU A 107 -29.13 -4.39 -10.59
CA GLU A 107 -28.48 -4.25 -11.89
C GLU A 107 -26.99 -4.62 -11.79
N VAL A 108 -26.49 -5.35 -12.78
CA VAL A 108 -25.06 -5.67 -12.96
C VAL A 108 -24.54 -4.97 -14.20
N ASN A 109 -23.58 -4.07 -14.00
CA ASN A 109 -22.82 -3.45 -15.09
C ASN A 109 -21.57 -4.27 -15.40
N VAL A 110 -21.35 -4.60 -16.68
CA VAL A 110 -20.20 -5.35 -17.15
C VAL A 110 -19.31 -4.46 -18.01
N THR A 111 -18.03 -4.34 -17.66
CA THR A 111 -17.07 -3.46 -18.36
C THR A 111 -15.71 -4.15 -18.51
N ASN A 112 -14.85 -3.61 -19.38
CA ASN A 112 -13.43 -3.96 -19.48
C ASN A 112 -12.58 -2.73 -19.14
N PRO A 113 -12.38 -2.43 -17.83
CA PRO A 113 -11.71 -1.21 -17.41
C PRO A 113 -10.25 -1.17 -17.86
N THR A 114 -9.77 0.04 -18.15
CA THR A 114 -8.40 0.32 -18.55
C THR A 114 -7.45 0.36 -17.35
N GLY A 115 -6.15 0.27 -17.62
CA GLY A 115 -5.14 0.30 -16.55
C GLY A 115 -5.11 1.58 -15.72
N GLU A 116 -5.59 2.72 -16.23
CA GLU A 116 -5.69 3.96 -15.45
C GLU A 116 -6.87 3.91 -14.46
N GLU A 117 -8.01 3.36 -14.88
CA GLU A 117 -9.20 3.21 -14.03
C GLU A 117 -8.95 2.22 -12.88
N LEU A 118 -8.27 1.11 -13.17
CA LEU A 118 -7.96 0.07 -12.19
C LEU A 118 -6.94 0.49 -11.11
N GLN A 119 -6.07 1.45 -11.40
CA GLN A 119 -5.04 1.92 -10.46
C GLN A 119 -5.62 2.53 -9.18
N PHE A 120 -6.83 3.09 -9.26
CA PHE A 120 -7.48 3.70 -8.10
C PHE A 120 -8.11 2.68 -7.15
N THR A 121 -8.44 1.50 -7.66
CA THR A 121 -9.06 0.41 -6.90
C THR A 121 -8.03 -0.60 -6.39
N ASN A 122 -6.96 -0.84 -7.15
CA ASN A 122 -5.92 -1.81 -6.80
C ASN A 122 -4.60 -1.11 -6.37
N PRO A 123 -4.29 -1.06 -5.06
CA PRO A 123 -3.07 -0.44 -4.55
C PRO A 123 -1.78 -1.05 -5.13
N ALA A 124 -1.78 -2.33 -5.54
CA ALA A 124 -0.62 -2.95 -6.14
C ALA A 124 -0.29 -2.39 -7.52
N LEU A 125 -1.32 -2.11 -8.33
CA LEU A 125 -1.12 -1.48 -9.64
C LEU A 125 -0.52 -0.09 -9.47
N LEU A 126 -0.97 0.69 -8.48
CA LEU A 126 -0.35 1.97 -8.13
C LEU A 126 1.12 1.78 -7.72
N LEU A 127 1.41 0.85 -6.81
CA LEU A 127 2.78 0.58 -6.32
C LEU A 127 3.73 0.09 -7.42
N ASN A 128 3.22 -0.64 -8.42
CA ASN A 128 4.01 -1.15 -9.53
C ASN A 128 4.19 -0.13 -10.67
N SER A 129 3.23 0.78 -10.86
CA SER A 129 3.23 1.70 -11.99
C SER A 129 3.56 3.16 -11.64
N TYR A 130 3.68 3.52 -10.35
CA TYR A 130 3.83 4.92 -9.91
C TYR A 130 4.95 5.64 -10.65
N LYS A 131 6.08 4.98 -10.96
CA LYS A 131 7.23 5.61 -11.62
C LYS A 131 6.88 6.22 -12.97
N LYS A 132 5.84 5.73 -13.67
CA LYS A 132 5.37 6.31 -14.94
C LYS A 132 4.65 7.64 -14.72
N GLY A 133 3.78 7.71 -13.71
CA GLY A 133 2.91 8.86 -13.45
C GLY A 133 3.40 9.85 -12.40
N PHE A 134 4.30 9.45 -11.49
CA PHE A 134 4.60 10.15 -10.25
C PHE A 134 6.10 10.19 -9.94
N THR A 135 6.52 11.23 -9.22
CA THR A 135 7.77 11.28 -8.45
C THR A 135 7.47 10.92 -7.00
N ALA A 136 8.36 10.15 -6.36
CA ALA A 136 8.20 9.71 -4.98
C ALA A 136 9.20 10.42 -4.06
N ALA A 137 8.73 10.85 -2.90
CA ALA A 137 9.55 11.47 -1.85
C ALA A 137 9.30 10.79 -0.51
N TYR A 138 10.37 10.47 0.20
CA TYR A 138 10.29 9.98 1.58
C TYR A 138 10.09 11.16 2.52
N LYS A 139 9.07 11.10 3.36
CA LYS A 139 8.65 12.20 4.23
C LYS A 139 9.01 11.98 5.70
N GLY A 140 9.40 10.77 6.07
CA GLY A 140 9.77 10.41 7.43
C GLY A 140 9.05 9.16 7.90
N GLU A 141 8.90 9.05 9.21
CA GLU A 141 8.28 7.91 9.87
C GLU A 141 7.16 8.41 10.78
N SER A 142 6.11 7.59 10.90
CA SER A 142 4.96 7.91 11.74
C SER A 142 4.39 6.65 12.38
N THR A 143 3.30 6.82 13.13
CA THR A 143 2.46 5.74 13.59
C THR A 143 1.19 5.73 12.77
N ALA A 144 0.90 4.61 12.12
CA ALA A 144 -0.32 4.42 11.34
C ALA A 144 -1.57 4.36 12.26
N PRO A 145 -2.79 4.56 11.73
CA PRO A 145 -4.03 4.51 12.51
C PRO A 145 -4.25 3.20 13.29
N ASN A 146 -3.66 2.11 12.83
CA ASN A 146 -3.69 0.81 13.51
C ASN A 146 -2.62 0.65 14.61
N GLY A 147 -1.90 1.71 14.96
CA GLY A 147 -0.90 1.75 16.02
C GLY A 147 0.50 1.25 15.64
N LYS A 148 0.72 0.81 14.41
CA LYS A 148 2.02 0.28 13.97
C LYS A 148 2.93 1.37 13.39
N ALA A 149 4.24 1.15 13.49
CA ALA A 149 5.23 2.04 12.87
C ALA A 149 5.14 1.97 11.33
N ALA A 150 5.19 3.14 10.69
CA ALA A 150 5.08 3.29 9.25
C ALA A 150 6.15 4.24 8.68
N TYR A 151 6.44 4.06 7.39
CA TYR A 151 7.13 5.04 6.56
C TYR A 151 6.09 5.91 5.84
N ASP A 152 6.33 7.21 5.82
CA ASP A 152 5.52 8.17 5.08
C ASP A 152 6.15 8.45 3.72
N VAL A 153 5.39 8.20 2.65
CA VAL A 153 5.82 8.43 1.27
C VAL A 153 4.80 9.33 0.57
N GLU A 154 5.29 10.32 -0.15
CA GLU A 154 4.50 11.25 -0.96
C GLU A 154 4.76 10.99 -2.44
N LEU A 155 3.70 10.81 -3.21
CA LEU A 155 3.72 10.75 -4.66
C LEU A 155 3.17 12.05 -5.25
N THR A 156 3.97 12.71 -6.09
CA THR A 156 3.57 13.91 -6.83
C THR A 156 3.42 13.58 -8.32
N PRO A 157 2.28 13.86 -8.96
CA PRO A 157 2.11 13.65 -10.39
C PRO A 157 3.16 14.39 -11.21
N LYS A 158 3.73 13.70 -12.22
CA LYS A 158 4.68 14.28 -13.18
C LYS A 158 3.99 15.19 -14.20
N LYS A 159 2.71 14.96 -14.47
CA LYS A 159 1.86 15.75 -15.36
C LYS A 159 0.76 16.41 -14.55
N LYS A 160 0.34 17.60 -14.99
CA LYS A 160 -0.83 18.26 -14.41
C LYS A 160 -2.08 17.42 -14.71
N GLY A 161 -2.91 17.24 -13.70
CA GLY A 161 -4.20 16.56 -13.78
C GLY A 161 -5.04 16.94 -12.57
N ASP A 162 -6.09 16.15 -12.31
CA ASP A 162 -6.98 16.40 -11.17
C ASP A 162 -6.34 16.03 -9.84
N ILE A 163 -5.48 15.02 -9.82
CA ILE A 163 -4.71 14.65 -8.63
C ILE A 163 -3.57 15.64 -8.46
N VAL A 164 -3.38 16.12 -7.24
CA VAL A 164 -2.25 16.99 -6.85
C VAL A 164 -1.21 16.20 -6.06
N LYS A 165 -1.65 15.25 -5.24
CA LYS A 165 -0.77 14.47 -4.37
C LYS A 165 -1.42 13.15 -3.94
N VAL A 166 -0.60 12.11 -3.77
CA VAL A 166 -0.95 10.90 -3.02
C VAL A 166 0.01 10.73 -1.84
N GLU A 167 -0.51 10.47 -0.65
CA GLU A 167 0.25 10.21 0.56
C GLU A 167 0.01 8.76 1.01
N LEU A 168 1.09 8.05 1.30
CA LEU A 168 1.10 6.65 1.67
C LEU A 168 1.75 6.49 3.03
N GLN A 169 1.11 5.73 3.91
CA GLN A 169 1.74 5.18 5.10
C GLN A 169 1.95 3.68 4.88
N ILE A 170 3.21 3.26 4.77
CA ILE A 170 3.60 1.86 4.55
C ILE A 170 4.12 1.29 5.87
N GLU A 171 3.50 0.22 6.38
CA GLU A 171 3.95 -0.43 7.62
C GLU A 171 5.40 -0.94 7.48
N LYS A 172 6.26 -0.65 8.45
CA LYS A 172 7.70 -1.00 8.33
C LYS A 172 7.98 -2.50 8.33
N TYR A 173 7.18 -3.27 9.06
CA TYR A 173 7.42 -4.71 9.25
C TYR A 173 6.78 -5.55 8.15
N SER A 174 5.52 -5.27 7.84
CA SER A 174 4.75 -6.04 6.86
C SER A 174 4.96 -5.52 5.43
N ASN A 175 5.41 -4.28 5.27
CA ASN A 175 5.52 -3.54 4.01
C ASN A 175 4.17 -3.30 3.29
N PHE A 176 3.04 -3.59 3.93
CA PHE A 176 1.74 -3.27 3.36
C PHE A 176 1.31 -1.82 3.65
N PRO A 177 0.51 -1.21 2.77
CA PRO A 177 -0.09 0.10 3.05
C PRO A 177 -1.06 0.00 4.22
N ALA A 178 -0.96 0.93 5.17
CA ALA A 178 -1.92 1.13 6.25
C ALA A 178 -2.85 2.31 5.99
N ARG A 179 -2.39 3.31 5.24
CA ARG A 179 -3.20 4.48 4.87
C ARG A 179 -2.79 5.00 3.49
N ILE A 180 -3.79 5.39 2.71
CA ILE A 180 -3.63 6.07 1.42
C ILE A 180 -4.47 7.34 1.47
N THR A 181 -3.93 8.48 1.04
CA THR A 181 -4.68 9.72 0.90
C THR A 181 -4.43 10.33 -0.45
N VAL A 182 -5.49 10.53 -1.22
CA VAL A 182 -5.45 11.21 -2.52
C VAL A 182 -6.02 12.60 -2.32
N THR A 183 -5.29 13.62 -2.76
CA THR A 183 -5.76 15.02 -2.75
C THR A 183 -5.88 15.52 -4.17
N SER A 184 -7.08 16.02 -4.49
CA SER A 184 -7.44 16.55 -5.78
C SER A 184 -7.30 18.08 -5.82
N LYS A 185 -7.22 18.65 -7.03
CA LYS A 185 -6.98 20.08 -7.29
C LYS A 185 -8.10 20.98 -6.77
N ASN A 186 -9.33 20.47 -6.71
CA ASN A 186 -10.47 21.13 -6.10
C ASN A 186 -10.40 21.14 -4.55
N GLY A 187 -9.35 20.59 -3.96
CA GLY A 187 -9.14 20.52 -2.51
C GLY A 187 -9.92 19.42 -1.82
N VAL A 188 -10.57 18.53 -2.56
CA VAL A 188 -11.15 17.28 -2.01
C VAL A 188 -10.02 16.31 -1.68
N SER A 189 -10.07 15.72 -0.49
CA SER A 189 -9.18 14.63 -0.09
C SER A 189 -9.99 13.37 0.22
N SER A 190 -9.55 12.25 -0.34
CA SER A 190 -10.08 10.92 -0.04
C SER A 190 -9.01 10.10 0.69
N THR A 191 -9.32 9.62 1.89
CA THR A 191 -8.43 8.82 2.72
C THR A 191 -8.99 7.41 2.87
N ILE A 192 -8.17 6.40 2.58
CA ILE A 192 -8.45 5.00 2.88
C ILE A 192 -7.56 4.58 4.05
N GLN A 193 -8.15 4.06 5.12
CA GLN A 193 -7.45 3.42 6.23
C GLN A 193 -7.67 1.91 6.16
N ILE A 194 -6.59 1.15 6.11
CA ILE A 194 -6.61 -0.31 5.93
C ILE A 194 -6.49 -0.97 7.30
N SER A 195 -7.36 -1.94 7.55
CA SER A 195 -7.40 -2.73 8.78
C SER A 195 -7.60 -4.21 8.47
N GLN A 196 -7.34 -5.06 9.46
CA GLN A 196 -7.58 -6.52 9.38
C GLN A 196 -6.94 -7.22 8.15
N LEU A 197 -5.85 -6.68 7.60
CA LEU A 197 -5.16 -7.26 6.45
C LEU A 197 -4.58 -8.64 6.78
N LYS A 198 -4.92 -9.62 5.95
CA LYS A 198 -4.41 -11.00 5.98
C LYS A 198 -3.87 -11.38 4.61
N THR A 199 -2.80 -12.17 4.59
CA THR A 199 -2.20 -12.74 3.38
C THR A 199 -2.35 -14.27 3.35
N GLY A 200 -1.98 -14.90 2.24
CA GLY A 200 -2.03 -16.35 2.08
C GLY A 200 -3.43 -16.93 1.94
N ILE A 201 -4.42 -16.10 1.59
CA ILE A 201 -5.82 -16.54 1.48
C ILE A 201 -6.01 -17.50 0.29
N ASN A 202 -5.20 -17.34 -0.76
CA ASN A 202 -5.18 -18.20 -1.94
C ASN A 202 -6.57 -18.45 -2.56
N GLN A 203 -7.34 -17.38 -2.77
CA GLN A 203 -8.68 -17.48 -3.37
C GLN A 203 -8.61 -18.19 -4.74
N PRO A 204 -9.59 -19.05 -5.08
CA PRO A 204 -9.67 -19.66 -6.40
C PRO A 204 -10.10 -18.62 -7.45
N ASP A 205 -9.75 -18.83 -8.72
CA ASP A 205 -10.04 -17.86 -9.79
C ASP A 205 -11.53 -17.53 -9.94
N ARG A 206 -12.42 -18.52 -9.75
CA ARG A 206 -13.87 -18.31 -9.78
C ARG A 206 -14.40 -17.33 -8.72
N PHE A 207 -13.62 -17.08 -7.66
CA PHE A 207 -14.01 -16.15 -6.60
C PHE A 207 -14.11 -14.71 -7.12
N PHE A 208 -13.37 -14.40 -8.19
CA PHE A 208 -13.28 -13.07 -8.79
C PHE A 208 -14.18 -12.90 -10.01
N VAL A 209 -15.17 -13.78 -10.18
CA VAL A 209 -16.11 -13.77 -11.30
C VAL A 209 -17.51 -13.68 -10.73
N PHE A 210 -18.32 -12.76 -11.26
CA PHE A 210 -19.73 -12.69 -10.93
C PHE A 210 -20.46 -13.98 -11.36
N ASN A 211 -21.32 -14.50 -10.50
CA ASN A 211 -22.11 -15.68 -10.77
C ASN A 211 -23.59 -15.31 -10.82
N GLU A 212 -24.14 -15.24 -12.04
CA GLU A 212 -25.53 -14.90 -12.29
C GLU A 212 -26.53 -15.84 -11.59
N GLY A 213 -26.16 -17.10 -11.37
CA GLY A 213 -26.99 -18.06 -10.64
C GLY A 213 -27.25 -17.68 -9.17
N ASP A 214 -26.41 -16.82 -8.59
CA ASP A 214 -26.61 -16.30 -7.24
C ASP A 214 -27.58 -15.08 -7.20
N TYR A 215 -27.94 -14.55 -8.38
CA TYR A 215 -28.76 -13.33 -8.56
C TYR A 215 -29.80 -13.53 -9.69
N PRO A 216 -30.86 -14.34 -9.47
CA PRO A 216 -31.73 -14.83 -10.54
C PRO A 216 -32.58 -13.77 -11.25
N ASP A 217 -32.84 -12.62 -10.61
CA ASP A 217 -33.74 -11.58 -11.13
C ASP A 217 -32.99 -10.33 -11.63
N VAL A 218 -31.65 -10.38 -11.64
CA VAL A 218 -30.80 -9.23 -11.91
C VAL A 218 -30.80 -8.82 -13.38
N GLU A 219 -30.85 -7.52 -13.66
CA GLU A 219 -30.65 -7.02 -15.02
C GLU A 219 -29.15 -6.91 -15.32
N VAL A 220 -28.69 -7.60 -16.38
CA VAL A 220 -27.28 -7.53 -16.81
C VAL A 220 -27.13 -6.53 -17.96
N ILE A 221 -26.37 -5.47 -17.72
CA ILE A 221 -26.04 -4.43 -18.69
C ILE A 221 -24.57 -4.58 -19.12
N ASP A 222 -24.35 -4.99 -20.36
CA ASP A 222 -23.00 -5.17 -20.92
C ASP A 222 -22.52 -3.92 -21.68
N LEU A 223 -21.42 -3.33 -21.22
CA LEU A 223 -20.85 -2.07 -21.70
C LEU A 223 -19.43 -2.24 -22.29
N ARG A 224 -19.00 -3.49 -22.56
CA ARG A 224 -17.65 -3.82 -23.04
C ARG A 224 -17.37 -3.43 -24.49
#